data_AF-A0A1X1MNH2-F1
#
_entry.id   AF-A0A1X1MNH2-F1
#
_cell.length_a   1.000
_cell.length_b   1.000
_cell.length_c   1.000
_cell.angle_alpha   90.00
_cell.angle_beta   90.00
_cell.angle_gamma   90.00
#
_symmetry.space_group_name_H-M   'P 1'
#
loop_
_entity.id
_entity.type
_entity.pdbx_description
1 polymer ?
#
loop_
_entity_poly.entity_id
_entity_poly.type
_entity_poly.pdbx_seq_one_letter_code
_entity_poly.pdbx_strand_id
1 'polypeptide(L)'
;MIYSPKQLADMMLLIRQKNGWTQSELAKRVGIKQATISNFENSPDKTTLSTFFKLIQAMELTLSIQEKTQVSSQDSQDDENW
;
A
#
# COMPACT_ATOMS: atom_id res chain seq x y z
N MET A 1 -9.07 -1.13 7.06
CA MET A 1 -8.25 -2.22 7.64
C MET A 1 -7.78 -3.15 6.52
N ILE A 2 -6.57 -3.71 6.62
CA ILE A 2 -5.97 -4.59 5.60
C ILE A 2 -5.69 -5.95 6.24
N TYR A 3 -6.23 -7.02 5.67
CA TYR A 3 -6.12 -8.40 6.17
C TYR A 3 -5.67 -9.42 5.13
N SER A 4 -5.43 -9.00 3.89
CA SER A 4 -4.95 -9.89 2.82
C SER A 4 -3.99 -9.18 1.86
N PRO A 5 -3.13 -9.93 1.15
CA PRO A 5 -2.27 -9.35 0.12
C PRO A 5 -3.04 -8.59 -0.96
N LYS A 6 -4.23 -9.09 -1.34
CA LYS A 6 -5.09 -8.42 -2.33
C LYS A 6 -5.59 -7.06 -1.86
N GLN A 7 -6.08 -6.97 -0.62
CA GLN A 7 -6.52 -5.70 -0.05
C GLN A 7 -5.38 -4.67 0.02
N LEU A 8 -4.18 -5.13 0.36
CA LEU A 8 -2.98 -4.28 0.38
C LEU A 8 -2.63 -3.77 -1.02
N ALA A 9 -2.61 -4.67 -2.01
CA ALA A 9 -2.31 -4.31 -3.39
C ALA A 9 -3.34 -3.34 -3.99
N ASP A 10 -4.63 -3.55 -3.73
CA ASP A 10 -5.70 -2.67 -4.19
C ASP A 10 -5.59 -1.27 -3.59
N MET A 11 -5.29 -1.18 -2.29
CA MET A 11 -5.09 0.11 -1.63
C MET A 11 -3.89 0.84 -2.23
N MET A 12 -2.75 0.16 -2.42
CA MET A 12 -1.56 0.76 -3.01
C MET A 12 -1.77 1.14 -4.49
N LEU A 13 -2.50 0.33 -5.27
CA LEU A 13 -2.89 0.65 -6.64
C LEU A 13 -3.71 1.94 -6.70
N LEU A 14 -4.70 2.08 -5.81
CA LEU A 14 -5.51 3.30 -5.71
C LEU A 14 -4.65 4.52 -5.39
N ILE A 15 -3.74 4.42 -4.41
CA ILE A 15 -2.82 5.50 -4.05
C ILE A 15 -1.95 5.88 -5.26
N ARG A 16 -1.38 4.90 -5.96
CA ARG A 16 -0.57 5.15 -7.15
C ARG A 16 -1.35 5.91 -8.22
N GLN A 17 -2.57 5.46 -8.52
CA GLN A 17 -3.43 6.10 -9.53
C GLN A 17 -3.84 7.52 -9.13
N LYS A 18 -4.20 7.74 -7.86
CA LYS A 18 -4.55 9.07 -7.33
C LYS A 18 -3.40 10.07 -7.45
N ASN A 19 -2.16 9.61 -7.31
CA ASN A 19 -0.97 10.45 -7.47
C ASN A 19 -0.48 10.55 -8.93
N GLY A 20 -1.15 9.89 -9.88
CA GLY A 20 -0.77 9.94 -11.29
C GLY A 20 0.54 9.22 -11.64
N TRP A 21 1.11 8.42 -10.73
CA TRP A 21 2.37 7.74 -10.97
C TRP A 21 2.19 6.52 -11.89
N THR A 22 3.13 6.36 -12.81
CA THR A 22 3.20 5.14 -13.63
C THR A 22 3.97 4.04 -12.91
N GLN A 23 3.68 2.78 -13.23
CA GLN A 23 4.46 1.66 -12.69
C GLN A 23 5.95 1.76 -13.10
N SER A 24 6.24 2.22 -14.32
CA SER A 24 7.61 2.42 -14.79
C SER A 24 8.37 3.48 -14.00
N GLU A 25 7.70 4.56 -13.62
CA GLU A 25 8.27 5.61 -12.79
C GLU A 25 8.65 5.10 -11.40
N LEU A 26 7.71 4.47 -10.70
CA LEU A 26 7.97 3.92 -9.37
C LEU A 26 9.07 2.85 -9.41
N ALA A 27 9.06 2.00 -10.43
CA ALA A 27 10.06 0.95 -10.60
C ALA A 27 11.48 1.52 -10.72
N LYS A 28 11.64 2.64 -11.45
CA LYS A 28 12.93 3.34 -11.58
C LYS A 28 13.40 3.94 -10.26
N ARG A 29 12.50 4.53 -9.46
CA ARG A 29 12.85 5.15 -8.17
C ARG A 29 13.55 4.18 -7.20
N VAL A 30 13.17 2.90 -7.24
CA VAL A 30 13.65 1.88 -6.28
C VAL A 30 14.38 0.70 -6.93
N GLY A 31 14.77 0.86 -8.21
CA GLY A 31 15.60 -0.10 -8.93
C GLY A 31 14.99 -1.50 -9.05
N ILE A 32 13.71 -1.60 -9.43
CA ILE A 32 13.03 -2.86 -9.73
C ILE A 32 12.48 -2.87 -11.15
N LYS A 33 12.00 -4.03 -11.62
CA LYS A 33 11.35 -4.13 -12.92
C LYS A 33 9.92 -3.59 -12.83
N GLN A 34 9.43 -2.88 -13.83
CA GLN A 34 8.02 -2.48 -13.90
C GLN A 34 7.07 -3.69 -13.82
N ALA A 35 7.45 -4.81 -14.45
CA ALA A 35 6.72 -6.08 -14.35
C ALA A 35 6.55 -6.57 -12.91
N THR A 36 7.49 -6.27 -12.01
CA THR A 36 7.38 -6.60 -10.58
C THR A 36 6.26 -5.81 -9.91
N ILE A 37 6.08 -4.53 -10.27
CA ILE A 37 4.98 -3.69 -9.78
C ILE A 37 3.65 -4.18 -10.35
N SER A 38 3.61 -4.46 -11.66
CA SER A 38 2.42 -5.04 -12.29
C SER A 38 1.99 -6.36 -11.64
N ASN A 39 2.96 -7.24 -11.34
CA ASN A 39 2.65 -8.51 -10.66
C ASN A 39 2.16 -8.30 -9.23
N PHE A 40 2.72 -7.34 -8.49
CA PHE A 40 2.20 -6.98 -7.17
C PHE A 40 0.75 -6.49 -7.25
N GLU A 41 0.42 -5.59 -8.19
CA GLU A 41 -0.92 -5.03 -8.33
C GLU A 41 -1.98 -6.05 -8.75
N ASN A 42 -1.61 -7.08 -9.53
CA ASN A 42 -2.55 -8.06 -10.07
C ASN A 42 -2.55 -9.40 -9.33
N SER A 43 -1.42 -9.80 -8.73
CA SER A 43 -1.21 -11.13 -8.12
C SER A 43 -0.22 -11.06 -6.94
N PRO A 44 -0.60 -10.41 -5.83
CA PRO A 44 0.32 -10.06 -4.75
C PRO A 44 0.81 -11.23 -3.91
N ASP A 45 0.18 -12.42 -3.97
CA ASP A 45 0.42 -13.54 -3.04
C ASP A 45 1.88 -14.03 -2.96
N LYS A 46 2.64 -13.87 -4.04
CA LYS A 46 4.06 -14.26 -4.12
C LYS A 46 5.02 -13.08 -4.02
N THR A 47 4.53 -11.88 -3.72
CA THR A 47 5.37 -10.68 -3.59
C THR A 47 6.23 -10.81 -2.34
N THR A 48 7.53 -10.61 -2.49
CA THR A 48 8.44 -10.62 -1.35
C THR A 48 8.24 -9.36 -0.50
N LEU A 49 8.46 -9.47 0.82
CA LEU A 49 8.45 -8.30 1.70
C LEU A 49 9.46 -7.23 1.25
N SER A 50 10.61 -7.63 0.69
CA SER A 50 11.59 -6.69 0.14
C SER A 50 11.01 -5.85 -1.00
N THR A 51 10.28 -6.47 -1.93
CA THR A 51 9.56 -5.76 -3.00
C THR A 51 8.50 -4.83 -2.44
N PHE A 52 7.73 -5.29 -1.45
CA PHE A 52 6.71 -4.48 -0.81
C PHE A 52 7.30 -3.22 -0.13
N PHE A 53 8.37 -3.36 0.65
CA PHE A 53 9.03 -2.19 1.27
C PHE A 53 9.64 -1.23 0.25
N LYS A 54 10.16 -1.74 -0.87
CA LYS A 54 10.58 -0.88 -1.99
C LYS A 54 9.40 -0.09 -2.58
N LEU A 55 8.21 -0.69 -2.69
CA LEU A 55 7.03 0.02 -3.17
C LEU A 55 6.56 1.09 -2.17
N ILE A 56 6.55 0.78 -0.87
CA ILE A 56 6.29 1.77 0.19
C ILE A 56 7.24 2.96 0.04
N GLN A 57 8.54 2.70 -0.11
CA GLN A 57 9.55 3.75 -0.30
C GLN A 57 9.32 4.55 -1.59
N ALA A 58 9.04 3.89 -2.72
CA ALA A 58 8.82 4.54 -4.01
C ALA A 58 7.63 5.51 -3.99
N MET A 59 6.63 5.18 -3.18
CA MET A 59 5.35 5.88 -3.05
C MET A 59 5.29 6.82 -1.84
N GLU A 60 6.41 7.00 -1.12
CA GLU A 60 6.50 7.86 0.07
C GLU A 60 5.49 7.51 1.16
N LEU A 61 5.22 6.22 1.34
CA LEU A 61 4.28 5.70 2.35
C LEU A 61 5.00 5.28 3.64
N THR A 62 4.22 5.13 4.70
CA THR A 62 4.64 4.52 5.96
C THR A 62 3.77 3.30 6.27
N LEU A 63 4.26 2.40 7.12
CA LEU A 63 3.56 1.19 7.55
C LEU A 63 3.54 1.15 9.08
N SER A 64 2.35 0.93 9.64
CA SER A 64 2.16 0.62 11.06
C SER A 64 1.42 -0.71 11.21
N ILE A 65 1.72 -1.43 12.29
CA ILE A 65 1.03 -2.65 12.69
C ILE A 65 0.26 -2.31 13.97
N GLN A 66 -1.02 -2.67 14.01
CA GLN A 66 -1.91 -2.33 15.11
C GLN A 66 -2.69 -3.58 15.55
N GLU A 67 -2.96 -3.68 16.86
CA GLU A 67 -3.85 -4.70 17.40
C GLU A 67 -5.31 -4.38 17.05
N LYS A 68 -6.12 -5.41 16.77
CA LYS A 68 -7.55 -5.22 16.41
C LYS A 68 -8.34 -4.42 17.45
N THR A 69 -7.99 -4.57 18.72
CA THR A 69 -8.60 -3.87 19.87
C THR A 69 -8.32 -2.36 19.86
N GLN A 70 -7.21 -1.92 19.25
CA GLN A 70 -6.82 -0.51 19.18
C GLN A 70 -7.48 0.22 18.00
N VAL A 71 -7.80 -0.49 16.92
CA VAL A 71 -8.38 0.11 15.71
C VAL A 71 -9.84 0.55 15.94
N SER A 72 -10.60 -0.17 16.76
CA SER A 72 -12.00 0.14 17.09
C SER A 72 -12.19 1.39 17.96
N SER A 73 -11.13 1.93 18.56
CA SER A 73 -11.22 3.05 19.51
C SER A 73 -11.03 4.42 18.85
N GLN A 74 -10.59 4.46 17.59
CA GLN A 74 -10.29 5.71 16.87
C GLN A 74 -11.41 6.18 15.95
N ASP A 75 -12.34 5.30 15.53
CA ASP A 75 -13.45 5.67 14.63
C ASP A 75 -14.61 6.41 15.35
N SER A 76 -14.54 6.58 16.69
CA SER A 76 -15.64 7.14 17.50
C SER A 76 -15.46 8.60 17.91
N GLN A 77 -14.51 9.35 17.36
CA GLN A 77 -14.16 10.70 17.84
C GLN A 77 -14.44 11.87 16.89
N ASP A 78 -15.04 11.63 15.71
CA ASP A 78 -15.33 12.69 14.73
C ASP A 78 -16.82 13.09 14.63
N ASP A 79 -17.72 12.50 15.43
CA ASP A 79 -19.17 12.79 15.39
C ASP A 79 -19.69 13.73 16.51
N GLU A 80 -18.82 14.33 17.32
CA GLU A 80 -19.20 15.35 18.32
C GLU A 80 -18.51 16.69 18.09
N ASN A 81 -18.83 17.35 16.97
CA ASN A 81 -18.71 18.80 16.88
C ASN A 81 -19.95 19.37 16.15
N TRP A 82 -21.01 19.60 16.93
CA TRP A 82 -22.16 20.44 16.57
C TRP A 82 -22.02 21.81 17.22
#